data_AF-A0A967WK43-F1
#
_entry.id   AF-A0A967WK43-F1
#
_cell.length_a   1.000
_cell.length_b   1.000
_cell.length_c   1.000
_cell.angle_alpha   90.00
_cell.angle_beta   90.00
_cell.angle_gamma   90.00
#
_symmetry.space_group_name_H-M   'P 1'
#
loop_
_entity.id
_entity.type
_entity.pdbx_description
1 polymer ?
#
loop_
_entity_poly.entity_id
_entity_poly.type
_entity_poly.pdbx_seq_one_letter_code
_entity_poly.pdbx_strand_id
1 'polypeptide(L)'
;AHDPNDYEMGLRHHLEAPTVLTDTAVMNELAGPYAGMDRDQCRKAIVRDLKGEGLLLKIEPYQHAVAHCQRCDTVIEPRISTQWFLNVKPLADAAIEAVQDGETTIIPEREERRFFQWMESIRP
;
A
#
# COMPACT_ATOMS: atom_id res chain seq x y z
N ALA A 1 3.07 3.24 8.95
CA ALA A 1 1.68 3.66 8.63
C ALA A 1 1.46 3.97 7.15
N HIS A 2 2.52 4.25 6.37
CA HIS A 2 2.42 4.82 5.01
C HIS A 2 3.04 3.94 3.90
N ASP A 3 3.43 2.70 4.22
CA ASP A 3 3.87 1.69 3.26
C ASP A 3 3.39 0.30 3.74
N PRO A 4 2.90 -0.59 2.84
CA PRO A 4 2.44 -1.92 3.23
C PRO A 4 3.54 -2.81 3.85
N ASN A 5 4.77 -2.76 3.35
CA ASN A 5 5.88 -3.57 3.88
C ASN A 5 6.29 -3.06 5.27
N ASP A 6 6.36 -1.74 5.44
CA ASP A 6 6.63 -1.13 6.75
C ASP A 6 5.53 -1.48 7.76
N TYR A 7 4.27 -1.53 7.32
CA TYR A 7 3.15 -1.94 8.17
C TYR A 7 3.29 -3.41 8.62
N GLU A 8 3.53 -4.33 7.69
CA GLU A 8 3.74 -5.74 8.02
C GLU A 8 4.97 -5.97 8.92
N MET A 9 6.06 -5.23 8.69
CA MET A 9 7.23 -5.24 9.56
C MET A 9 6.89 -4.70 10.95
N GLY A 10 6.20 -3.56 11.04
CA GLY A 10 5.78 -2.95 12.29
C GLY A 10 4.92 -3.89 13.13
N LEU A 11 3.96 -4.58 12.53
CA LEU A 11 3.12 -5.57 13.21
C LEU A 11 3.94 -6.74 13.79
N ARG A 12 4.90 -7.29 13.01
CA ARG A 12 5.78 -8.38 13.46
C ARG A 12 6.65 -7.99 14.66
N HIS A 13 6.94 -6.71 14.81
CA HIS A 13 7.78 -6.17 15.89
C HIS A 13 6.99 -5.40 16.95
N HIS A 14 5.66 -5.43 16.91
CA HIS A 14 4.79 -4.72 17.85
C HIS A 14 5.06 -3.21 17.93
N LEU A 15 5.38 -2.59 16.80
CA LEU A 15 5.59 -1.15 16.69
C LEU A 15 4.27 -0.41 16.52
N GLU A 16 4.20 0.79 17.11
CA GLU A 16 3.12 1.72 16.83
C GLU A 16 3.16 2.19 15.37
N ALA A 17 1.99 2.52 14.82
CA ALA A 17 1.85 2.99 13.45
C ALA A 17 1.25 4.41 13.42
N PRO A 18 1.99 5.44 13.86
CA PRO A 18 1.50 6.82 13.83
C PRO A 18 1.26 7.27 12.39
N THR A 19 0.12 7.93 12.15
CA THR A 19 -0.19 8.55 10.86
C THR A 19 0.09 10.05 10.93
N VAL A 20 0.94 10.56 10.05
CA VAL A 20 1.27 12.00 9.99
C VAL A 20 0.45 12.76 8.95
N LEU A 21 -0.38 12.05 8.18
CA LEU A 21 -1.23 12.59 7.13
C LEU A 21 -2.70 12.54 7.53
N THR A 22 -3.42 13.60 7.17
CA THR A 22 -4.89 13.65 7.16
C THR A 22 -5.44 12.92 5.92
N ASP A 23 -6.77 12.80 5.85
CA ASP A 23 -7.49 12.14 4.75
C ASP A 23 -7.34 12.88 3.41
N THR A 24 -6.88 14.13 3.44
CA THR A 24 -6.63 14.97 2.26
C THR A 24 -5.14 15.17 1.99
N ALA A 25 -4.28 14.30 2.53
CA ALA A 25 -2.82 14.34 2.36
C ALA A 25 -2.14 15.64 2.85
N VAL A 26 -2.73 16.28 3.86
CA VAL A 26 -2.11 17.39 4.59
C VAL A 26 -1.44 16.84 5.84
N MET A 27 -0.28 17.40 6.21
CA MET A 27 0.44 17.03 7.41
C MET A 27 -0.34 17.43 8.67
N ASN A 28 -0.53 16.51 9.62
CA ASN A 28 -1.22 16.78 10.89
C ASN A 28 -0.25 17.27 11.99
N GLU A 29 -0.73 17.40 13.22
CA GLU A 29 0.03 17.85 14.39
C GLU A 29 1.24 16.96 14.75
N LEU A 30 1.24 15.68 14.36
CA LEU A 30 2.37 14.78 14.58
C LEU A 30 3.56 15.11 13.66
N ALA A 31 3.35 15.92 12.63
CA ALA A 31 4.40 16.36 11.70
C ALA A 31 5.24 17.54 12.23
N GLY A 32 4.99 18.02 13.45
CA GLY A 32 5.76 19.09 14.08
C GLY A 32 5.74 20.39 13.24
N PRO A 33 6.92 20.94 12.85
CA PRO A 33 6.98 22.21 12.10
C PRO A 33 6.36 22.15 10.70
N TYR A 34 6.07 20.94 10.20
CA TYR A 34 5.47 20.74 8.89
C TYR A 34 3.94 20.64 8.94
N ALA A 35 3.33 20.70 10.12
CA ALA A 35 1.87 20.64 10.29
C ALA A 35 1.18 21.70 9.41
N GLY A 36 0.12 21.30 8.71
CA GLY A 36 -0.64 22.13 7.78
C GLY A 36 -0.08 22.22 6.36
N MET A 37 1.12 21.68 6.09
CA MET A 37 1.65 21.60 4.72
C MET A 37 0.99 20.49 3.91
N ASP A 38 0.84 20.68 2.61
CA ASP A 38 0.58 19.59 1.68
C ASP A 38 1.79 18.64 1.60
N ARG A 39 1.55 17.33 1.37
CA ARG A 39 2.62 16.31 1.36
C ARG A 39 3.80 16.62 0.42
N ASP A 40 3.54 17.21 -0.74
CA ASP A 40 4.59 17.48 -1.74
C ASP A 40 5.39 18.73 -1.37
N GLN A 41 4.73 19.69 -0.72
CA GLN A 41 5.38 20.86 -0.12
C GLN A 41 6.24 20.43 1.07
N CYS A 42 5.71 19.59 1.96
CA CYS A 42 6.40 19.02 3.10
C CYS A 42 7.65 18.26 2.67
N ARG A 43 7.56 17.40 1.65
CA ARG A 43 8.71 16.67 1.09
C ARG A 43 9.84 17.60 0.67
N LYS A 44 9.54 18.72 0.00
CA LYS A 44 10.54 19.71 -0.40
C LYS A 44 11.14 20.45 0.79
N ALA A 45 10.31 20.79 1.79
CA ALA A 45 10.76 21.45 3.02
C ALA A 45 11.72 20.56 3.80
N ILE A 46 11.39 19.28 4.01
CA ILE A 46 12.25 18.30 4.69
C ILE A 46 13.61 18.20 3.99
N VAL A 47 13.66 18.09 2.66
CA VAL A 47 14.92 18.01 1.93
C VAL A 47 15.77 19.28 2.11
N ARG A 48 15.13 20.46 2.10
CA ARG A 48 15.83 21.74 2.35
C ARG A 48 16.41 21.78 3.76
N ASP A 49 15.65 21.35 4.75
CA ASP A 49 16.03 21.45 6.16
C ASP A 49 17.13 20.43 6.49
N LEU A 50 17.01 19.17 6.02
CA LEU A 50 18.08 18.16 6.11
C LEU A 50 19.38 18.63 5.44
N LYS A 51 19.29 19.38 4.34
CA LYS A 51 20.46 19.99 3.68
C LYS A 51 21.06 21.12 4.52
N GLY A 52 20.22 21.97 5.11
CA GLY A 52 20.65 23.07 5.99
C GLY A 52 21.34 22.57 7.26
N GLU A 53 20.89 21.43 7.80
CA GLU A 53 21.45 20.78 8.98
C GLU A 53 22.67 19.90 8.69
N GLY A 54 23.02 19.69 7.42
CA GLY A 54 24.12 18.82 7.02
C GLY A 54 23.86 17.32 7.20
N LEU A 55 22.59 16.91 7.36
CA LEU A 55 22.16 15.51 7.49
C LEU A 55 21.92 14.82 6.13
N LEU A 56 21.84 15.60 5.05
CA LEU A 56 21.62 15.08 3.70
C LEU A 56 22.94 14.69 3.01
N LEU A 57 23.18 13.38 2.86
CA LEU A 57 24.40 12.87 2.23
C LEU A 57 24.42 13.03 0.70
N LYS A 58 23.33 12.66 0.01
CA LYS A 58 23.28 12.60 -1.46
C LYS A 58 21.84 12.75 -1.97
N ILE A 59 21.68 13.35 -3.14
CA ILE A 59 20.46 13.29 -3.95
C ILE A 59 20.84 12.68 -5.30
N GLU A 60 20.09 11.69 -5.76
CA GLU A 60 20.28 11.10 -7.09
C GLU A 60 18.95 10.75 -7.77
N PRO A 61 18.91 10.75 -9.11
CA PRO A 61 17.76 10.21 -9.84
C PRO A 61 17.58 8.73 -9.54
N TYR A 62 16.35 8.33 -9.20
CA TYR A 62 16.03 6.95 -8.88
C TYR A 62 14.74 6.51 -9.57
N GLN A 63 14.84 5.50 -10.41
CA GLN A 63 13.68 4.90 -11.07
C GLN A 63 13.14 3.77 -10.21
N HIS A 64 11.84 3.85 -9.90
CA HIS A 64 11.14 2.85 -9.11
C HIS A 64 9.67 2.78 -9.52
N ALA A 65 8.98 1.74 -9.06
CA ALA A 65 7.55 1.59 -9.27
C ALA A 65 6.78 2.49 -8.29
N VAL A 66 5.90 3.32 -8.81
CA VAL A 66 4.96 4.15 -8.04
C VAL A 66 3.55 3.72 -8.40
N ALA A 67 2.73 3.43 -7.37
CA ALA A 67 1.35 3.02 -7.57
C ALA A 67 0.47 4.22 -7.92
N HIS A 68 -0.35 4.07 -8.96
CA HIS A 68 -1.28 5.09 -9.43
C HIS A 68 -2.71 4.55 -9.45
N CYS A 69 -3.68 5.43 -9.20
CA CYS A 69 -5.09 5.11 -9.33
C CYS A 69 -5.39 4.75 -10.78
N GLN A 70 -5.93 3.55 -11.03
CA GLN A 70 -6.26 3.09 -12.38
C GLN A 70 -7.23 4.02 -13.14
N ARG A 71 -8.04 4.82 -12.43
CA ARG A 71 -9.07 5.68 -13.05
C ARG A 71 -8.56 7.08 -13.38
N CYS A 72 -7.86 7.71 -12.45
CA CYS A 72 -7.48 9.13 -12.54
C CYS A 72 -5.97 9.37 -12.57
N ASP A 73 -5.19 8.29 -12.54
CA ASP A 73 -3.72 8.29 -12.60
C ASP A 73 -3.04 9.10 -11.48
N THR A 74 -3.75 9.42 -10.42
CA THR A 74 -3.16 10.08 -9.24
C THR A 74 -2.35 9.06 -8.44
N VAL A 75 -1.17 9.47 -7.95
CA VAL A 75 -0.34 8.67 -7.04
C VAL A 75 -1.13 8.28 -5.79
N ILE A 76 -1.17 6.98 -5.51
CA ILE A 76 -1.86 6.41 -4.35
C ILE A 76 -1.04 6.69 -3.09
N GLU A 77 -1.71 7.17 -2.03
CA GLU A 77 -1.12 7.34 -0.70
C GLU A 77 -1.56 6.17 0.20
N PRO A 78 -0.64 5.30 0.65
CA PRO A 78 -0.98 4.28 1.62
C PRO A 78 -1.30 4.92 2.97
N ARG A 79 -2.45 4.53 3.54
CA ARG A 79 -2.90 5.01 4.86
C ARG A 79 -3.65 3.91 5.58
N ILE A 80 -3.38 3.76 6.87
CA ILE A 80 -4.17 2.92 7.75
C ILE A 80 -5.53 3.59 7.98
N SER A 81 -6.60 2.86 7.67
CA SER A 81 -7.96 3.33 7.88
C SER A 81 -8.87 2.17 8.27
N THR A 82 -9.94 2.47 9.01
CA THR A 82 -10.98 1.49 9.30
C THR A 82 -11.76 1.19 8.03
N GLN A 83 -11.72 -0.07 7.60
CA GLN A 83 -12.41 -0.55 6.40
C GLN A 83 -13.16 -1.85 6.70
N TRP A 84 -14.07 -2.21 5.81
CA TRP A 84 -14.74 -3.50 5.83
C TRP A 84 -13.90 -4.51 5.06
N PHE A 85 -13.52 -5.60 5.73
CA PHE A 85 -12.77 -6.70 5.13
C PHE A 85 -13.64 -7.96 5.11
N LEU A 86 -13.50 -8.76 4.06
CA LEU A 86 -14.18 -10.05 3.95
C LEU A 86 -13.16 -11.16 4.25
N ASN A 87 -13.57 -12.17 5.03
CA ASN A 87 -12.76 -13.39 5.15
C ASN A 87 -12.85 -14.17 3.84
N VAL A 88 -11.97 -13.83 2.90
CA VAL A 88 -11.99 -14.36 1.53
C VAL A 88 -11.51 -15.81 1.45
N LYS A 89 -10.74 -16.30 2.42
CA LYS A 89 -10.15 -17.65 2.37
C LYS A 89 -11.18 -18.77 2.16
N PRO A 90 -12.25 -18.91 2.97
CA PRO A 90 -13.23 -19.97 2.75
C PRO A 90 -13.97 -19.85 1.41
N LEU A 91 -14.16 -18.63 0.91
CA LEU A 91 -14.77 -18.40 -0.40
C LEU A 91 -13.83 -18.81 -1.53
N ALA A 92 -12.54 -18.57 -1.35
CA ALA A 92 -11.52 -18.95 -2.31
C ALA A 92 -11.37 -20.46 -2.37
N ASP A 93 -11.32 -21.13 -1.22
CA ASP A 93 -11.24 -22.58 -1.12
C ASP A 93 -12.43 -23.26 -1.84
N ALA A 94 -13.66 -22.78 -1.63
CA ALA A 94 -14.86 -23.30 -2.31
C ALA A 94 -14.83 -23.09 -3.84
N ALA A 95 -14.33 -21.95 -4.31
CA ALA A 95 -14.23 -21.68 -5.74
C ALA A 95 -13.12 -22.50 -6.42
N ILE A 96 -12.02 -22.80 -5.71
CA ILE A 96 -10.98 -23.71 -6.18
C ILE A 96 -11.56 -25.11 -6.36
N GLU A 97 -12.28 -25.62 -5.36
CA GLU A 97 -12.92 -26.94 -5.39
C GLU A 97 -13.88 -27.09 -6.58
N ALA A 98 -14.76 -26.11 -6.82
CA ALA A 98 -15.69 -26.13 -7.95
C ALA A 98 -15.01 -26.22 -9.33
N VAL A 99 -13.81 -25.65 -9.49
CA VAL A 99 -13.03 -25.77 -10.73
C VAL A 99 -12.31 -27.12 -10.80
N GLN A 100 -11.76 -27.60 -9.69
CA GLN A 100 -11.09 -28.90 -9.62
C GLN A 100 -12.04 -30.08 -9.87
N ASP A 101 -13.26 -30.00 -9.37
CA ASP A 101 -14.30 -31.02 -9.53
C ASP A 101 -15.00 -30.94 -10.90
N GLY A 102 -14.68 -29.94 -11.70
CA GLY A 102 -15.25 -29.73 -13.04
C GLY A 102 -16.68 -29.18 -13.03
N GLU A 103 -17.21 -28.75 -11.88
CA GLU A 103 -18.48 -28.02 -11.80
C GLU A 103 -18.40 -26.68 -12.55
N THR A 104 -17.22 -26.07 -12.57
CA THR A 104 -16.89 -24.88 -13.37
C THR A 104 -15.71 -25.16 -14.30
N THR A 105 -15.87 -24.93 -15.60
CA THR A 105 -14.80 -25.07 -16.59
C THR A 105 -14.28 -23.71 -17.05
N ILE A 106 -12.96 -23.47 -16.97
CA ILE A 106 -12.33 -22.24 -17.45
C ILE A 106 -11.75 -22.46 -18.84
N ILE A 107 -12.12 -21.61 -19.80
CA ILE A 107 -11.66 -21.70 -21.19
C ILE A 107 -10.85 -20.45 -21.56
N PRO A 108 -9.62 -20.59 -22.12
CA PRO A 108 -8.89 -21.86 -22.32
C PRO A 108 -8.31 -22.44 -21.03
N GLU A 109 -8.11 -23.77 -21.00
CA GLU A 109 -7.63 -24.54 -19.82
C GLU A 109 -6.37 -23.96 -19.17
N ARG A 110 -5.44 -23.41 -19.97
CA ARG A 110 -4.21 -22.77 -19.47
C ARG A 110 -4.47 -21.63 -18.46
N GLU A 111 -5.65 -21.01 -18.50
CA GLU A 111 -6.02 -19.90 -17.62
C GLU A 111 -6.37 -20.39 -16.21
N GLU A 112 -6.67 -21.68 -16.01
CA GLU A 112 -6.91 -22.28 -14.69
C GLU A 112 -5.70 -22.09 -13.78
N ARG A 113 -4.48 -22.23 -14.32
CA ARG A 113 -3.27 -21.98 -13.54
C ARG A 113 -3.23 -20.56 -12.98
N ARG A 114 -3.62 -19.55 -13.76
CA ARG A 114 -3.67 -18.16 -13.27
C ARG A 114 -4.77 -18.00 -12.22
N PHE A 115 -5.91 -18.63 -12.42
CA PHE A 115 -7.00 -18.63 -11.45
C PHE A 115 -6.54 -19.22 -10.10
N PHE A 116 -5.99 -20.45 -10.09
CA PHE A 116 -5.51 -21.10 -8.86
C PHE A 116 -4.45 -20.26 -8.15
N GLN A 117 -3.45 -19.75 -8.89
CA GLN A 117 -2.42 -18.88 -8.31
C GLN A 117 -2.99 -17.64 -7.63
N TRP A 118 -4.02 -17.02 -8.23
CA TRP A 118 -4.68 -15.87 -7.64
C TRP A 118 -5.49 -16.25 -6.40
N MET A 119 -6.29 -17.32 -6.47
CA MET A 119 -7.15 -17.76 -5.37
C MET A 119 -6.35 -18.27 -4.16
N GLU A 120 -5.24 -18.95 -4.37
CA GLU A 120 -4.35 -19.42 -3.31
C GLU A 120 -3.65 -18.28 -2.56
N SER A 121 -3.43 -17.15 -3.25
CA SER A 121 -2.68 -16.00 -2.72
C SER A 121 -3.57 -14.81 -2.34
N ILE A 122 -4.90 -14.95 -2.47
CA ILE A 122 -5.83 -13.85 -2.23
C ILE A 122 -5.79 -13.42 -0.76
N ARG A 123 -5.81 -12.11 -0.52
CA ARG A 123 -5.81 -11.51 0.81
C ARG A 123 -7.11 -10.72 1.04
N PRO A 124 -7.59 -10.63 2.30
CA PRO A 124 -8.70 -9.76 2.68
C PRO A 124 -8.49 -8.30 2.28
#